data_AF-A0A1G9B7M0-F1
#
_entry.id   AF-A0A1G9B7M0-F1
#
_cell.length_a   1.000
_cell.length_b   1.000
_cell.length_c   1.000
_cell.angle_alpha   90.00
_cell.angle_beta   90.00
_cell.angle_gamma   90.00
#
_symmetry.space_group_name_H-M   'P 1'
#
loop_
_entity.id
_entity.type
_entity.pdbx_description
1 polymer ?
#
loop_
_entity_poly.entity_id
_entity_poly.type
_entity_poly.pdbx_seq_one_letter_code
_entity_poly.pdbx_strand_id
1 'polypeptide(L)'
;MTDYIRFVFINKDAWRVFTPDQRQALVDHELCHFKRKSERIWNEEKKAWEDKYEPANVSDSWQIREHDVEEFSEIIQRHGLWETGIEKFAVAVREADYQMDLEDYERE
;
A
#
# COMPACT_ATOMS: atom_id res chain seq x y z
N MET A 1 -23.52 -3.01 -9.30
CA MET A 1 -23.65 -2.96 -7.83
C MET A 1 -22.78 -4.08 -7.34
N THR A 2 -21.79 -3.83 -6.48
CA THR A 2 -20.91 -4.91 -6.00
C THR A 2 -21.66 -5.75 -4.97
N ASP A 3 -21.61 -7.08 -5.06
CA ASP A 3 -22.34 -7.98 -4.15
C ASP A 3 -21.76 -8.05 -2.72
N TYR A 4 -20.66 -7.31 -2.48
CA TYR A 4 -19.90 -7.33 -1.23
C TYR A 4 -19.83 -5.95 -0.58
N ILE A 5 -19.90 -5.95 0.75
CA ILE A 5 -19.62 -4.78 1.61
C ILE A 5 -18.36 -5.08 2.41
N ARG A 6 -17.48 -4.10 2.54
CA ARG A 6 -16.24 -4.20 3.31
C ARG A 6 -16.28 -3.17 4.44
N PHE A 7 -15.80 -3.59 5.61
CA PHE A 7 -15.71 -2.76 6.80
C PHE A 7 -14.25 -2.57 7.19
N VAL A 8 -13.91 -1.33 7.53
CA VAL A 8 -12.64 -0.97 8.17
C VAL A 8 -12.95 -0.68 9.62
N PHE A 9 -12.23 -1.32 10.54
CA PHE A 9 -12.36 -1.08 11.97
C PHE A 9 -11.09 -0.43 12.49
N ILE A 10 -11.22 0.79 13.00
CA ILE A 10 -10.11 1.54 13.58
C ILE A 10 -10.18 1.45 15.10
N ASN A 11 -9.03 1.23 15.74
CA ASN A 11 -8.94 1.23 17.20
C ASN A 11 -9.36 2.59 17.77
N LYS A 12 -10.34 2.57 18.68
CA LYS A 12 -10.95 3.77 19.26
C LYS A 12 -9.97 4.60 20.10
N ASP A 13 -9.10 3.95 20.85
CA ASP A 13 -8.18 4.64 21.76
C ASP A 13 -7.05 5.31 20.98
N ALA A 14 -6.52 4.63 19.95
CA ALA A 14 -5.58 5.22 19.00
C ALA A 14 -6.20 6.42 18.26
N TRP A 15 -7.43 6.28 17.76
CA TRP A 15 -8.13 7.37 17.07
C TRP A 15 -8.25 8.64 17.92
N ARG A 16 -8.53 8.48 19.22
CA ARG A 16 -8.70 9.61 20.14
C ARG A 16 -7.43 10.43 20.33
N VAL A 17 -6.26 9.78 20.33
CA VAL A 17 -4.98 10.45 20.54
C VAL A 17 -4.39 11.04 19.26
N PHE A 18 -4.81 10.55 18.09
CA PHE A 18 -4.33 11.06 16.81
C PHE A 18 -4.82 12.48 16.51
N THR A 19 -3.93 13.29 15.94
CA THR A 19 -4.25 14.59 15.35
C THR A 19 -5.17 14.41 14.13
N PRO A 20 -5.84 15.47 13.66
CA PRO A 20 -6.63 15.41 12.43
C PRO A 20 -5.84 14.86 11.24
N ASP A 21 -4.58 15.26 11.08
CA ASP A 21 -3.72 14.83 9.98
C ASP A 21 -3.33 13.35 10.10
N GLN A 22 -3.02 12.88 11.31
CA GLN A 22 -2.75 11.46 11.57
C GLN A 22 -3.97 10.57 11.31
N ARG A 23 -5.17 11.07 11.64
CA ARG A 23 -6.42 10.37 11.33
C ARG A 23 -6.66 10.29 9.82
N GLN A 24 -6.35 11.36 9.09
CA GLN A 24 -6.44 11.37 7.64
C GLN A 24 -5.45 10.37 7.02
N ALA A 25 -4.20 10.35 7.49
CA ALA A 25 -3.20 9.39 7.06
C ALA A 25 -3.62 7.93 7.34
N LEU A 26 -4.18 7.67 8.52
CA LEU A 26 -4.69 6.36 8.88
C LEU A 26 -5.85 5.92 7.98
N VAL A 27 -6.81 6.80 7.72
CA VAL A 27 -7.91 6.48 6.79
C VAL A 27 -7.39 6.25 5.37
N ASP A 28 -6.43 7.06 4.91
CA ASP A 28 -5.80 6.88 3.60
C ASP A 28 -5.07 5.53 3.49
N HIS A 29 -4.35 5.12 4.55
CA HIS A 29 -3.73 3.80 4.65
C HIS A 29 -4.77 2.68 4.52
N GLU A 30 -5.81 2.69 5.35
CA GLU A 30 -6.84 1.65 5.28
C GLU A 30 -7.54 1.59 3.91
N LEU A 31 -7.66 2.73 3.23
CA LEU A 31 -8.21 2.82 1.88
C LEU A 31 -7.27 2.26 0.80
N CYS A 32 -5.94 2.25 1.01
CA CYS A 32 -4.97 1.65 0.09
C CYS A 32 -5.11 0.13 -0.03
N HIS A 33 -5.67 -0.54 0.98
CA HIS A 33 -5.97 -1.98 0.90
C HIS A 33 -7.04 -2.31 -0.15
N PHE A 34 -7.83 -1.33 -0.60
CA PHE A 34 -8.85 -1.50 -1.63
C PHE A 34 -8.26 -1.35 -3.02
N LYS A 35 -7.70 -2.43 -3.56
CA LYS A 35 -7.10 -2.44 -4.89
C LYS A 35 -8.07 -2.97 -5.94
N ARG A 36 -8.16 -2.27 -7.07
CA ARG A 36 -8.84 -2.78 -8.27
C ARG A 36 -7.93 -3.77 -8.98
N LYS A 37 -8.47 -4.91 -9.40
CA LYS A 37 -7.72 -5.89 -10.20
C LYS A 37 -7.22 -5.23 -11.48
N SER A 38 -5.96 -5.49 -11.80
CA SER A 38 -5.31 -4.99 -13.00
C SER A 38 -4.35 -6.03 -13.54
N GLU A 39 -4.19 -6.00 -14.85
CA GLU A 39 -3.18 -6.77 -15.57
C GLU A 39 -2.21 -5.80 -16.24
N ARG A 40 -0.91 -6.11 -16.16
CA ARG A 40 0.12 -5.29 -16.79
C ARG A 40 0.23 -5.69 -18.26
N ILE A 41 -0.16 -4.78 -19.15
CA ILE A 41 -0.19 -5.02 -20.59
C ILE A 41 0.81 -4.13 -21.30
N TRP A 42 1.36 -4.63 -22.41
CA TRP A 42 2.19 -3.83 -23.30
C TRP A 42 1.28 -2.96 -24.18
N ASN A 43 1.49 -1.64 -24.14
CA ASN A 43 0.82 -0.71 -25.03
C ASN A 43 1.73 -0.39 -26.23
N GLU A 44 1.37 -0.90 -27.41
CA GLU A 44 2.10 -0.71 -28.67
C GLU A 44 2.22 0.76 -29.09
N GLU A 45 1.18 1.58 -28.86
CA GLU A 45 1.15 2.98 -29.26
C GLU A 45 2.11 3.83 -28.41
N LYS A 46 2.13 3.57 -27.10
CA LYS A 46 2.98 4.27 -26.13
C LYS A 46 4.36 3.64 -26.00
N LYS A 47 4.55 2.43 -26.55
CA LYS A 47 5.73 1.59 -26.36
C LYS A 47 6.12 1.47 -24.88
N ALA A 48 5.12 1.25 -24.03
CA ALA A 48 5.27 1.23 -22.59
C ALA A 48 4.32 0.21 -21.96
N TRP A 49 4.73 -0.34 -20.81
CA TRP A 49 3.85 -1.15 -19.97
C TRP A 49 2.84 -0.27 -19.25
N GLU A 50 1.57 -0.65 -19.28
CA GLU A 50 0.51 0.02 -18.54
C GLU A 50 -0.38 -0.99 -17.80
N ASP A 51 -0.94 -0.56 -16.67
CA ASP A 51 -1.91 -1.36 -15.92
C ASP A 51 -3.30 -1.18 -16.52
N LYS A 52 -3.82 -2.25 -17.10
CA LYS A 52 -5.22 -2.33 -17.53
C LYS A 52 -6.07 -2.84 -16.40
N TYR A 53 -6.86 -1.94 -15.84
CA TYR A 53 -7.75 -2.28 -14.75
C TYR A 53 -9.06 -2.88 -15.23
N GLU A 54 -9.61 -3.80 -14.44
CA GLU A 54 -10.96 -4.29 -14.65
C GLU A 54 -12.03 -3.19 -14.43
N PRO A 55 -13.24 -3.34 -15.00
CA PRO A 55 -14.31 -2.36 -14.82
C PRO A 55 -14.73 -2.22 -13.35
N ALA A 56 -14.80 -0.97 -12.85
CA ALA A 56 -15.11 -0.70 -11.45
C ALA A 56 -16.53 -1.14 -11.02
N ASN A 57 -17.43 -1.35 -11.98
CA ASN A 57 -18.83 -1.71 -11.75
C ASN A 57 -19.08 -3.21 -11.59
N VAL A 58 -18.07 -4.05 -11.82
CA VAL A 58 -18.13 -5.51 -11.65
C VAL A 58 -17.75 -5.88 -10.21
N SER A 59 -18.55 -6.75 -9.58
CA SER A 59 -18.37 -7.11 -8.16
C SER A 59 -17.01 -7.74 -7.87
N ASP A 60 -16.51 -8.55 -8.81
CA ASP A 60 -15.26 -9.29 -8.67
C ASP A 60 -14.01 -8.48 -9.03
N SER A 61 -14.14 -7.22 -9.46
CA SER A 61 -12.99 -6.40 -9.89
C SER A 61 -12.22 -5.74 -8.76
N TRP A 62 -12.58 -6.02 -7.51
CA TRP A 62 -11.95 -5.47 -6.32
C TRP A 62 -11.33 -6.57 -5.47
N GLN A 63 -10.10 -6.37 -5.01
CA GLN A 63 -9.35 -7.29 -4.15
C GLN A 63 -8.87 -6.57 -2.89
N ILE A 64 -8.46 -7.32 -1.87
CA ILE A 64 -7.78 -6.77 -0.69
C ILE A 64 -6.29 -6.95 -0.93
N ARG A 65 -5.53 -5.85 -0.91
CA ARG A 65 -4.07 -5.89 -0.85
C ARG A 65 -3.68 -6.21 0.60
N GLU A 66 -2.84 -7.21 0.80
CA GLU A 66 -2.27 -7.48 2.14
C GLU A 66 -1.33 -6.34 2.55
N HIS A 67 -1.14 -6.16 3.85
CA HIS A 67 -0.24 -5.15 4.37
C HIS A 67 1.19 -5.44 3.88
N ASP A 68 1.74 -4.55 3.04
CA ASP A 68 3.12 -4.62 2.58
C ASP A 68 3.86 -3.31 2.84
N VAL A 69 5.19 -3.35 2.82
CA VAL A 69 6.05 -2.19 3.11
C VAL A 69 5.96 -1.12 2.01
N GLU A 70 5.62 -1.49 0.77
CA GLU A 70 5.46 -0.56 -0.33
C GLU A 70 4.27 0.38 -0.10
N GLU A 71 3.17 -0.12 0.47
CA GLU A 71 2.03 0.68 0.89
C GLU A 71 2.41 1.73 1.95
N PHE A 72 3.26 1.36 2.92
CA PHE A 72 3.78 2.31 3.91
C PHE A 72 4.59 3.42 3.25
N SER A 73 5.33 3.12 2.18
CA SER A 73 6.11 4.13 1.44
C SER A 73 5.22 5.19 0.79
N GLU A 74 4.07 4.79 0.24
CA GLU A 74 3.11 5.71 -0.36
C GLU A 74 2.48 6.65 0.69
N ILE A 75 2.13 6.11 1.86
CA ILE A 75 1.58 6.91 2.97
C ILE A 75 2.62 7.87 3.53
N ILE A 76 3.87 7.43 3.67
CA ILE A 76 4.99 8.31 4.09
C ILE A 76 5.21 9.44 3.07
N GLN A 77 5.14 9.15 1.76
CA GLN A 77 5.29 10.19 0.73
C GLN A 77 4.16 11.23 0.79
N ARG A 78 2.93 10.81 1.06
CA ARG A 78 1.76 11.72 1.07
C ARG A 78 1.60 12.49 2.38
N HIS A 79 1.89 11.86 3.51
CA HIS A 79 1.58 12.40 4.83
C HIS A 79 2.82 12.66 5.69
N GLY A 80 3.98 12.09 5.36
CA GLY A 80 5.19 12.14 6.19
C GLY A 80 5.29 11.00 7.20
N LEU A 81 6.37 11.01 8.00
CA LEU A 81 6.62 10.05 9.07
C LEU A 81 6.00 10.55 10.38
N TRP A 82 5.07 9.77 10.94
CA TRP A 82 4.32 10.16 12.13
C TRP A 82 4.66 9.34 13.38
N GLU A 83 5.54 8.34 13.24
CA GLU A 83 5.90 7.42 14.31
C GLU A 83 7.43 7.24 14.34
N THR A 84 8.02 7.46 15.52
CA THR A 84 9.47 7.38 15.75
C THR A 84 10.00 5.95 15.77
N GLY A 85 9.14 4.94 15.90
CA GLY A 85 9.49 3.53 15.75
C GLY A 85 9.87 3.17 14.33
N ILE A 86 9.26 3.80 13.32
CA ILE A 86 9.72 3.68 11.92
C ILE A 86 11.10 4.29 11.74
N GLU A 87 11.48 5.33 12.49
CA GLU A 87 12.86 5.83 12.45
C GLU A 87 13.84 4.76 12.99
N LYS A 88 13.48 4.04 14.05
CA LYS A 88 14.27 2.90 14.55
C LYS A 88 14.32 1.75 13.54
N PHE A 89 13.22 1.47 12.85
CA PHE A 89 13.18 0.49 11.76
C PHE A 89 14.07 0.94 10.59
N ALA A 90 14.00 2.20 10.18
CA ALA A 90 14.84 2.77 9.13
C ALA A 90 16.32 2.80 9.52
N VAL A 91 16.64 3.05 10.79
CA VAL A 91 18.00 2.89 11.33
C VAL A 91 18.42 1.42 11.24
N ALA A 92 17.60 0.48 11.69
CA ALA A 92 17.91 -0.95 11.59
C ALA A 92 18.10 -1.42 10.14
N VAL A 93 17.32 -0.91 9.19
CA VAL A 93 17.48 -1.19 7.75
C VAL A 93 18.78 -0.58 7.19
N ARG A 94 19.18 0.62 7.64
CA ARG A 94 20.44 1.26 7.24
C ARG A 94 21.68 0.60 7.85
N GLU A 95 21.54 0.07 9.06
CA GLU A 95 22.60 -0.61 9.81
C GLU A 95 22.70 -2.09 9.44
N ALA A 96 21.65 -2.67 8.86
CA ALA A 96 21.70 -3.99 8.25
C ALA A 96 22.50 -3.92 6.95
N ASP A 97 23.67 -4.54 6.94
CA ASP A 97 24.34 -4.89 5.69
C ASP A 97 23.37 -5.70 4.83
N TYR A 98 23.21 -5.31 3.56
CA TYR A 98 22.34 -5.96 2.59
C TYR A 98 22.60 -7.47 2.58
N GLN A 99 21.74 -8.24 3.24
CA GLN A 99 21.79 -9.71 3.19
C GLN A 99 21.02 -10.11 1.94
N MET A 100 21.74 -10.33 0.84
CA MET A 100 21.17 -10.95 -0.36
C MET A 100 20.43 -12.23 0.04
N ASP A 101 19.18 -12.35 -0.36
CA ASP A 101 18.47 -13.62 -0.31
C ASP A 101 18.46 -14.30 -1.69
N LEU A 102 17.89 -15.50 -1.76
CA LEU A 102 17.86 -16.31 -2.98
C LEU A 102 17.13 -15.61 -4.16
N GLU A 103 16.24 -14.65 -3.90
CA GLU A 103 15.54 -13.88 -4.93
C GLU A 103 16.44 -12.85 -5.62
N ASP A 104 17.50 -12.39 -4.93
CA ASP A 104 18.53 -11.52 -5.54
C ASP A 104 19.45 -12.30 -6.51
N TYR A 105 19.56 -13.62 -6.37
CA TYR A 105 20.33 -14.48 -7.28
C TYR A 105 19.62 -14.72 -8.62
N GLU A 106 18.28 -14.73 -8.63
CA GLU A 106 17.50 -14.97 -9.85
C GLU A 106 17.32 -13.73 -10.74
N ARG A 107 17.89 -12.58 -10.34
CA ARG A 107 17.83 -11.30 -11.07
C ARG A 107 19.07 -11.00 -11.95
N GLU A 108 20.05 -11.90 -12.04
CA GLU A 108 21.21 -11.79 -12.95
C GLU A 108 21.09 -12.63 -14.22
#